data_AF-W7VT92-F1
#
_entry.id   AF-W7VT92-F1
#
_cell.length_a   1.000
_cell.length_b   1.000
_cell.length_c   1.000
_cell.angle_alpha   90.00
_cell.angle_beta   90.00
_cell.angle_gamma   90.00
#
_symmetry.space_group_name_H-M   'P 1'
#
loop_
_entity.id
_entity.type
_entity.pdbx_description
1 polymer ?
#
loop_
_entity_poly.entity_id
_entity_poly.type
_entity_poly.pdbx_seq_one_letter_code
_entity_poly.pdbx_strand_id
1 'polypeptide(L)'
;MKLAELKAKGGFVPSELVAKDVTWKRGDEELAFTIYVKRQSFGAMEKLFSGDSDQSKSAKFISECIFLGENGKERISYEDAYQLDPGLAAVFAQAVNEVNGAKPKN
;
A
#
# COMPACT_ATOMS: atom_id res chain seq x y z
N MET A 1 28.41 -6.18 -10.42
CA MET A 1 26.99 -6.48 -10.67
C MET A 1 26.63 -5.99 -12.06
N LYS A 2 26.04 -6.83 -12.92
CA LYS A 2 25.49 -6.45 -14.24
C LYS A 2 23.98 -6.22 -14.14
N LEU A 3 23.41 -5.49 -15.11
CA LEU A 3 21.97 -5.17 -15.15
C LEU A 3 21.07 -6.42 -15.08
N ALA A 4 21.42 -7.49 -15.79
CA ALA A 4 20.67 -8.74 -15.76
C ALA A 4 20.66 -9.40 -14.38
N GLU A 5 21.78 -9.35 -13.66
CA GLU A 5 21.88 -9.87 -12.29
C GLU A 5 21.06 -9.03 -11.31
N LEU A 6 21.04 -7.69 -11.50
CA LEU A 6 20.21 -6.79 -10.68
C LEU A 6 18.71 -7.05 -10.90
N LYS A 7 18.29 -7.28 -12.15
CA LYS A 7 16.91 -7.69 -12.48
C LYS A 7 16.54 -9.01 -11.82
N ALA A 8 17.39 -10.03 -11.94
CA ALA A 8 17.15 -11.35 -11.36
C ALA A 8 17.09 -11.32 -9.82
N LYS A 9 17.83 -10.41 -9.18
CA LYS A 9 17.83 -10.23 -7.72
C LYS A 9 16.70 -9.34 -7.18
N GLY A 10 15.71 -8.97 -7.99
CA GLY A 10 14.56 -8.18 -7.54
C GLY A 10 14.85 -6.68 -7.39
N GLY A 11 15.89 -6.15 -8.05
CA GLY A 11 16.18 -4.71 -8.07
C GLY A 11 15.15 -3.86 -8.82
N PHE A 12 14.14 -4.50 -9.41
CA PHE A 12 13.00 -3.88 -10.08
C PHE A 12 11.72 -4.43 -9.47
N VAL A 13 10.79 -3.54 -9.15
CA VAL A 13 9.55 -3.90 -8.48
C VAL A 13 8.58 -4.54 -9.49
N PRO A 14 8.22 -5.83 -9.32
CA PRO A 14 7.18 -6.44 -10.14
C PRO A 14 5.82 -5.87 -9.76
N SER A 15 4.90 -5.81 -10.72
CA SER A 15 3.53 -5.31 -10.54
C SER A 15 2.60 -6.29 -9.82
N GLU A 16 3.16 -7.29 -9.13
CA GLU A 16 2.41 -8.33 -8.44
C GLU A 16 1.79 -7.80 -7.14
N LEU A 17 0.60 -8.33 -6.82
CA LEU A 17 -0.09 -8.07 -5.58
C LEU A 17 0.44 -9.01 -4.49
N VAL A 18 0.79 -8.44 -3.34
CA VAL A 18 1.23 -9.20 -2.17
C VAL A 18 0.05 -9.30 -1.21
N ALA A 19 -0.43 -10.51 -0.95
CA ALA A 19 -1.46 -10.75 0.06
C ALA A 19 -0.91 -10.48 1.46
N LYS A 20 -1.70 -9.77 2.27
CA LYS A 20 -1.39 -9.41 3.65
C LYS A 20 -2.64 -9.56 4.49
N ASP A 21 -2.55 -10.39 5.52
CA ASP A 21 -3.58 -10.44 6.54
C ASP A 21 -3.39 -9.27 7.49
N VAL A 22 -4.48 -8.55 7.74
CA VAL A 22 -4.51 -7.39 8.63
C VAL A 22 -5.64 -7.56 9.63
N THR A 23 -5.42 -6.95 10.80
CA THR A 23 -6.40 -6.90 11.87
C THR A 23 -6.68 -5.44 12.18
N TRP A 24 -7.94 -5.05 12.14
CA TRP A 24 -8.39 -3.72 12.52
C TRP A 24 -9.32 -3.81 13.72
N LYS A 25 -9.00 -3.04 14.76
CA LYS A 25 -9.83 -2.93 15.96
C LYS A 25 -10.67 -1.66 15.90
N ARG A 26 -11.99 -1.81 15.99
CA ARG A 26 -12.97 -0.72 16.01
C ARG A 26 -13.79 -0.81 17.29
N GLY A 27 -13.42 -0.03 18.30
CA GLY A 27 -14.03 -0.15 19.63
C GLY A 27 -13.73 -1.52 20.25
N ASP A 28 -14.77 -2.28 20.57
CA ASP A 28 -14.66 -3.64 21.10
C ASP A 28 -14.66 -4.73 20.02
N GLU A 29 -14.88 -4.36 18.75
CA GLU A 29 -14.85 -5.29 17.62
C GLU A 29 -13.45 -5.39 17.03
N GLU A 30 -13.02 -6.61 16.74
CA GLU A 30 -11.78 -6.91 16.02
C GLU A 30 -12.10 -7.63 14.72
N LEU A 31 -11.67 -7.05 13.61
CA LEU A 31 -11.95 -7.53 12.26
C LEU A 31 -10.62 -7.94 11.61
N ALA A 32 -10.48 -9.23 11.33
CA ALA A 32 -9.35 -9.77 10.58
C ALA A 32 -9.77 -10.07 9.14
N PHE A 33 -8.99 -9.59 8.16
CA PHE A 33 -9.25 -9.82 6.74
C PHE A 33 -7.96 -9.70 5.92
N THR A 34 -7.99 -10.25 4.71
CA THR A 34 -6.86 -10.18 3.79
C THR A 34 -7.00 -8.96 2.87
N ILE A 35 -5.91 -8.23 2.71
CA ILE A 35 -5.76 -7.20 1.70
C ILE A 35 -4.65 -7.59 0.72
N TYR A 36 -4.66 -6.95 -0.44
CA TYR A 36 -3.67 -7.14 -1.48
C TYR A 36 -2.93 -5.83 -1.70
N VAL A 37 -1.61 -5.86 -1.55
CA VAL A 37 -0.78 -4.68 -1.66
C VAL A 37 0.02 -4.72 -2.95
N LYS A 38 -0.19 -3.73 -3.81
CA LYS A 38 0.65 -3.48 -4.98
C LYS A 38 1.93 -2.79 -4.55
N ARG A 39 3.08 -3.41 -4.80
CA ARG A 39 4.39 -2.77 -4.59
C ARG A 39 4.56 -1.59 -5.54
N GLN A 40 5.09 -0.49 -5.01
CA GLN A 40 5.36 0.72 -5.77
C GLN A 40 6.81 0.76 -6.20
N SER A 41 7.03 1.09 -7.47
CA SER A 41 8.37 1.40 -7.97
C SER A 41 8.84 2.74 -7.41
N PHE A 42 10.16 2.98 -7.44
CA PHE A 42 10.75 4.26 -7.04
C PHE A 42 10.07 5.46 -7.74
N GLY A 43 9.89 5.40 -9.05
CA GLY A 43 9.25 6.49 -9.80
C GLY A 43 7.77 6.69 -9.46
N ALA A 44 7.05 5.63 -9.09
CA ALA A 44 5.66 5.75 -8.66
C ALA A 44 5.56 6.47 -7.30
N MET A 45 6.45 6.13 -6.36
CA MET A 45 6.58 6.84 -5.08
C MET A 45 6.96 8.31 -5.28
N GLU A 46 7.98 8.60 -6.11
CA GLU A 46 8.38 9.99 -6.42
C GLU A 46 7.21 10.80 -6.99
N LYS A 47 6.41 10.22 -7.91
CA LYS A 47 5.23 10.89 -8.47
C LYS A 47 4.13 11.15 -7.44
N LEU A 48 3.99 10.26 -6.45
CA LEU A 48 3.04 10.43 -5.34
C LEU A 48 3.42 11.62 -4.45
N PHE A 49 4.71 11.85 -4.20
CA PHE A 49 5.18 12.87 -3.26
C PHE A 49 5.58 14.20 -3.90
N SER A 50 5.90 14.22 -5.20
CA SER A 50 6.36 15.43 -5.93
C SER A 50 5.25 16.36 -6.42
N GLY A 51 3.98 15.97 -6.36
CA GLY A 51 2.87 16.84 -6.75
C GLY A 51 2.51 17.87 -5.68
N ASP A 52 2.38 19.15 -6.08
CA ASP A 52 1.71 20.22 -5.33
C ASP A 52 0.18 20.14 -5.52
N SER A 53 -0.40 18.97 -5.26
CA SER A 53 -1.86 18.84 -5.18
C SER A 53 -2.33 19.08 -3.76
N ASP A 54 -3.43 19.81 -3.56
CA ASP A 54 -4.13 19.94 -2.27
C ASP A 54 -4.73 18.59 -1.76
N GLN A 55 -4.56 17.51 -2.52
CA GLN A 55 -5.02 16.18 -2.16
C GLN A 55 -4.13 15.53 -1.10
N SER A 56 -4.76 14.68 -0.27
CA SER A 56 -4.05 13.92 0.77
C SER A 56 -3.09 12.90 0.14
N LYS A 57 -1.78 13.11 0.37
CA LYS A 57 -0.73 12.18 -0.09
C LYS A 57 -0.91 10.79 0.51
N SER A 58 -1.36 10.68 1.75
CA SER A 58 -1.60 9.40 2.43
C SER A 58 -2.79 8.63 1.83
N ALA A 59 -3.91 9.33 1.54
CA ALA A 59 -5.07 8.70 0.91
C ALA A 59 -4.72 8.22 -0.51
N LYS A 60 -3.98 9.04 -1.27
CA LYS A 60 -3.48 8.66 -2.59
C LYS A 60 -2.52 7.48 -2.54
N PHE A 61 -1.66 7.42 -1.52
CA PHE A 61 -0.75 6.31 -1.33
C PHE A 61 -1.52 5.01 -1.04
N ILE A 62 -2.52 5.06 -0.18
CA ILE A 62 -3.40 3.91 0.10
C ILE A 62 -4.15 3.49 -1.17
N SER A 63 -4.77 4.41 -1.91
CA SER A 63 -5.57 4.07 -3.10
C SER A 63 -4.76 3.56 -4.29
N GLU A 64 -3.47 3.87 -4.37
CA GLU A 64 -2.56 3.30 -5.38
C GLU A 64 -2.05 1.90 -4.99
N CYS A 65 -2.09 1.55 -3.71
CA CYS A 65 -1.46 0.33 -3.20
C CYS A 65 -2.46 -0.74 -2.75
N ILE A 66 -3.62 -0.37 -2.23
CA ILE A 66 -4.55 -1.29 -1.59
C ILE A 66 -5.60 -1.80 -2.56
N PHE A 67 -5.70 -3.11 -2.62
CA PHE A 67 -6.72 -3.87 -3.32
C PHE A 67 -7.39 -4.83 -2.33
N LEU A 68 -8.68 -5.03 -2.50
CA LEU A 68 -9.57 -5.85 -1.72
C LEU A 68 -10.27 -6.87 -2.64
N GLY A 69 -11.16 -7.66 -2.05
CA GLY A 69 -11.91 -8.69 -2.78
C GLY A 69 -11.05 -9.90 -3.14
N GLU A 70 -11.68 -10.86 -3.80
CA GLU A 70 -11.02 -12.11 -4.19
C GLU A 70 -9.84 -11.84 -5.13
N ASN A 71 -8.63 -12.22 -4.70
CA ASN A 71 -7.39 -12.01 -5.44
C ASN A 71 -7.06 -10.53 -5.75
N GLY A 72 -7.58 -9.58 -4.98
CA GLY A 72 -7.27 -8.16 -5.13
C GLY A 72 -7.90 -7.51 -6.37
N LYS A 73 -9.07 -8.00 -6.80
CA LYS A 73 -9.79 -7.46 -7.96
C LYS A 73 -10.43 -6.10 -7.71
N GLU A 74 -10.61 -5.71 -6.45
CA GLU A 74 -11.30 -4.48 -6.08
C GLU A 74 -10.29 -3.43 -5.62
N ARG A 75 -10.08 -2.38 -6.40
CA ARG A 75 -9.21 -1.27 -6.01
C ARG A 75 -10.00 -0.26 -5.17
N ILE A 76 -9.45 0.16 -4.02
CA ILE A 76 -10.04 1.27 -3.27
C ILE A 76 -9.85 2.59 -4.02
N SER A 77 -10.92 3.39 -4.14
CA SER A 77 -10.84 4.72 -4.77
C SER A 77 -10.07 5.71 -3.88
N TYR A 78 -9.71 6.87 -4.42
CA TYR A 78 -9.13 7.93 -3.59
C TYR A 78 -10.15 8.45 -2.58
N GLU A 79 -11.40 8.61 -3.01
CA GLU A 79 -12.52 9.10 -2.22
C GLU A 79 -12.78 8.18 -1.02
N ASP A 80 -12.84 6.87 -1.25
CA ASP A 80 -13.02 5.87 -0.19
C ASP A 80 -11.81 5.89 0.77
N ALA A 81 -10.58 5.94 0.22
CA ALA A 81 -9.36 6.01 1.02
C ALA A 81 -9.28 7.28 1.87
N TYR A 82 -9.82 8.41 1.36
CA TYR A 82 -9.88 9.68 2.07
C TYR A 82 -10.91 9.67 3.20
N GLN A 83 -11.97 8.87 3.07
CA GLN A 83 -13.03 8.72 4.07
C GLN A 83 -12.81 7.55 5.05
N LEU A 84 -11.68 6.84 4.96
CA LEU A 84 -11.36 5.75 5.88
C LEU A 84 -11.36 6.22 7.34
N ASP A 85 -11.81 5.32 8.21
CA ASP A 85 -11.52 5.44 9.63
C ASP A 85 -10.01 5.64 9.86
N PRO A 86 -9.57 6.59 10.71
CA PRO A 86 -8.16 6.85 10.91
C PRO A 86 -7.35 5.63 11.39
N GLY A 87 -7.94 4.76 12.20
CA GLY A 87 -7.31 3.52 12.65
C GLY A 87 -7.16 2.52 11.51
N LEU A 88 -8.17 2.40 10.66
CA LEU A 88 -8.11 1.55 9.47
C LEU A 88 -7.08 2.07 8.44
N ALA A 89 -7.06 3.38 8.22
CA ALA A 89 -6.07 4.03 7.36
C ALA A 89 -4.63 3.78 7.86
N ALA A 90 -4.41 3.78 9.18
CA ALA A 90 -3.11 3.45 9.77
C ALA A 90 -2.72 1.98 9.51
N VAL A 91 -3.65 1.04 9.69
CA VAL A 91 -3.43 -0.39 9.38
C VAL A 91 -3.05 -0.58 7.91
N PHE A 92 -3.78 0.06 6.99
CA PHE A 92 -3.47 0.00 5.56
C PHE A 92 -2.10 0.61 5.24
N ALA A 93 -1.82 1.81 5.75
CA ALA A 93 -0.52 2.46 5.55
C ALA A 93 0.64 1.60 6.07
N GLN A 94 0.47 0.96 7.23
CA GLN A 94 1.46 0.03 7.76
C GLN A 94 1.69 -1.17 6.83
N ALA A 95 0.62 -1.83 6.38
CA ALA A 95 0.73 -2.96 5.46
C ALA A 95 1.43 -2.57 4.15
N VAL A 96 1.13 -1.38 3.62
CA VAL A 96 1.81 -0.83 2.43
C VAL A 96 3.29 -0.58 2.68
N ASN A 97 3.65 0.00 3.83
CA ASN A 97 5.04 0.26 4.20
C ASN A 97 5.84 -1.04 4.36
N GLU A 98 5.28 -2.06 5.00
CA GLU A 98 5.90 -3.37 5.15
C GLU A 98 6.22 -4.02 3.80
N VAL A 99 5.28 -3.96 2.87
CA VAL A 99 5.43 -4.56 1.53
C VAL A 99 6.43 -3.81 0.65
N ASN A 100 6.53 -2.48 0.81
CA ASN A 100 7.49 -1.63 0.10
C ASN A 100 8.86 -1.54 0.79
N GLY A 101 9.07 -2.24 1.92
CA GLY A 101 10.36 -2.27 2.61
C GLY A 101 10.71 -1.00 3.38
N ALA A 102 9.74 -0.11 3.62
CA ALA A 102 9.91 1.00 4.55
C ALA A 102 9.91 0.42 5.96
N LYS A 103 11.08 0.34 6.60
CA LYS A 103 11.17 -0.12 8.00
C LYS A 103 10.27 0.75 8.88
N PRO A 104 9.52 0.19 9.85
CA PRO A 104 8.88 0.99 10.87
C PRO A 104 9.95 1.86 11.56
N LYS A 105 9.64 3.14 11.80
CA LYS A 105 10.47 3.99 12.64
C LYS A 105 10.37 3.42 14.06
N ASN A 106 11.46 2.79 14.52
CA ASN A 106 11.67 2.46 15.94
C ASN A 106 11.68 3.74 16.79
#